data_AF-A0AAE4D2I4-F1
#
_entry.id   AF-A0AAE4D2I4-F1
#
_cell.length_a   1.000
_cell.length_b   1.000
_cell.length_c   1.000
_cell.angle_alpha   90.00
_cell.angle_beta   90.00
_cell.angle_gamma   90.00
#
_symmetry.space_group_name_H-M   'P 1'
#
loop_
_entity.id
_entity.type
_entity.pdbx_description
1 polymer ?
#
loop_
_entity_poly.entity_id
_entity_poly.type
_entity_poly.pdbx_seq_one_letter_code
_entity_poly.pdbx_strand_id
1 'polypeptide(L)'
;MQVTLRDSERDELAALAAERNEPEATTAARLIRAGLFDRGASLAAVVRRRAASGCGNKEGHGTGAADWLPPERHAAAIDALRNRYPQKLRHLRADALDLPEIAEQAAALAVWREAIDRGAHADPRIELAFGNSLQSFANLLQTTSRRHR
;
A
#
# COMPACT_ATOMS: atom_id res chain seq x y z
N MET A 1 -16.53 -6.06 -17.17
CA MET A 1 -17.82 -6.50 -16.60
C MET A 1 -18.51 -5.28 -16.03
N GLN A 2 -19.70 -4.93 -16.54
CA GLN A 2 -20.45 -3.73 -16.18
C GLN A 2 -21.67 -4.16 -15.36
N VAL A 3 -21.93 -3.49 -14.23
CA VAL A 3 -23.13 -3.73 -13.41
C VAL A 3 -24.23 -2.82 -13.90
N THR A 4 -25.37 -3.38 -14.31
CA THR A 4 -26.54 -2.61 -14.76
C THR A 4 -27.58 -2.56 -13.65
N LEU A 5 -28.04 -1.34 -13.33
CA LEU A 5 -29.07 -1.06 -12.34
C LEU A 5 -30.37 -0.66 -13.04
N ARG A 6 -31.50 -1.06 -12.44
CA ARG A 6 -32.84 -0.57 -12.82
C ARG A 6 -32.98 0.90 -12.50
N ASP A 7 -33.91 1.61 -13.15
CA ASP A 7 -34.09 3.05 -12.96
C ASP A 7 -34.35 3.40 -11.48
N SER A 8 -35.22 2.66 -10.80
CA SER A 8 -35.50 2.85 -9.37
C SER A 8 -34.28 2.61 -8.47
N GLU A 9 -33.38 1.69 -8.84
CA GLU A 9 -32.15 1.42 -8.08
C GLU A 9 -31.10 2.52 -8.30
N ARG A 10 -31.12 3.19 -9.46
CA ARG A 10 -30.29 4.35 -9.74
C ARG A 10 -30.75 5.58 -8.96
N ASP A 11 -32.05 5.82 -8.90
CA ASP A 11 -32.59 6.97 -8.16
C ASP A 11 -32.27 6.88 -6.66
N GLU A 12 -32.42 5.70 -6.07
CA GLU A 12 -32.05 5.43 -4.66
C GLU A 12 -30.53 5.58 -4.43
N LEU A 13 -29.71 5.11 -5.36
CA LEU A 13 -28.25 5.28 -5.28
C LEU A 13 -27.85 6.76 -5.35
N ALA A 14 -28.49 7.54 -6.22
CA ALA A 14 -28.25 8.97 -6.36
C ALA A 14 -28.68 9.74 -5.09
N ALA A 15 -29.82 9.38 -4.50
CA ALA A 15 -30.27 9.94 -3.23
C ALA A 15 -29.28 9.66 -2.09
N LEU A 16 -28.81 8.43 -1.97
CA LEU A 16 -27.79 8.03 -0.97
C LEU A 16 -26.44 8.70 -1.18
N ALA A 17 -26.05 8.94 -2.44
CA ALA A 17 -24.81 9.63 -2.79
C ALA A 17 -24.90 11.12 -2.40
N ALA A 18 -26.04 11.76 -2.70
CA ALA A 18 -26.31 13.15 -2.36
C ALA A 18 -26.36 13.39 -0.85
N GLU A 19 -27.03 12.52 -0.08
CA GLU A 19 -27.10 12.60 1.38
C GLU A 19 -25.71 12.61 2.03
N ARG A 20 -24.77 11.90 1.42
CA ARG A 20 -23.41 11.68 1.97
C ARG A 20 -22.36 12.56 1.32
N ASN A 21 -22.76 13.42 0.39
CA ASN A 21 -21.88 14.28 -0.40
C ASN A 21 -20.72 13.49 -1.05
N GLU A 22 -21.02 12.30 -1.58
CA GLU A 22 -20.07 11.38 -2.21
C GLU A 22 -20.47 11.16 -3.69
N PRO A 23 -19.52 10.83 -4.59
CA PRO A 23 -19.87 10.39 -5.94
C PRO A 23 -20.64 9.06 -5.93
N GLU A 24 -21.65 8.90 -6.79
CA GLU A 24 -22.45 7.67 -6.92
C GLU A 24 -21.60 6.40 -7.06
N ALA A 25 -20.50 6.48 -7.82
CA ALA A 25 -19.56 5.38 -8.01
C ALA A 25 -18.90 4.93 -6.70
N THR A 26 -18.59 5.88 -5.80
CA THR A 26 -18.01 5.62 -4.49
C THR A 26 -19.03 4.96 -3.56
N THR A 27 -20.25 5.49 -3.54
CA THR A 27 -21.36 4.95 -2.75
C THR A 27 -21.71 3.54 -3.21
N ALA A 28 -21.80 3.28 -4.52
CA ALA A 28 -22.04 1.96 -5.09
C ALA A 28 -20.92 0.97 -4.72
N ALA A 29 -19.66 1.36 -4.87
CA ALA A 29 -18.53 0.52 -4.50
C ALA A 29 -18.54 0.16 -3.01
N ARG A 30 -18.95 1.09 -2.14
CA ARG A 30 -19.09 0.83 -0.71
C ARG A 30 -20.20 -0.18 -0.41
N LEU A 31 -21.38 -0.02 -1.04
CA LEU A 31 -22.49 -0.96 -0.88
C LEU A 31 -22.11 -2.37 -1.34
N ILE A 32 -21.43 -2.49 -2.48
CA ILE A 32 -20.93 -3.77 -2.98
C ILE A 32 -19.93 -4.40 -1.99
N ARG A 33 -18.99 -3.61 -1.45
CA ARG A 33 -18.04 -4.12 -0.43
C ARG A 33 -18.75 -4.58 0.83
N ALA A 34 -19.71 -3.82 1.33
CA ALA A 34 -20.48 -4.20 2.51
C ALA A 34 -21.22 -5.52 2.29
N GLY A 35 -21.93 -5.66 1.17
CA GLY A 35 -22.65 -6.90 0.84
C GLY A 35 -21.73 -8.11 0.63
N LEU A 36 -20.52 -7.91 0.10
CA LEU A 36 -19.51 -8.97 -0.02
C LEU A 36 -18.96 -9.38 1.35
N PHE A 37 -18.70 -8.41 2.24
CA PHE A 37 -18.24 -8.67 3.59
C PHE A 37 -19.27 -9.47 4.40
N ASP A 38 -20.54 -9.09 4.34
CA ASP A 38 -21.64 -9.79 5.02
C ASP A 38 -21.82 -11.24 4.53
N ARG A 39 -21.42 -11.53 3.29
CA ARG A 39 -21.41 -12.87 2.69
C ARG A 39 -20.15 -13.69 3.05
N GLY A 40 -19.31 -13.19 3.96
CA GLY A 40 -18.07 -13.84 4.38
C GLY A 40 -16.95 -13.76 3.34
N ALA A 41 -17.05 -12.86 2.35
CA ALA A 41 -15.94 -12.64 1.43
C ALA A 41 -14.78 -11.99 2.20
N SER A 42 -13.62 -12.67 2.23
CA SER A 42 -12.39 -12.06 2.71
C SER A 42 -11.97 -10.99 1.72
N LEU A 43 -12.29 -9.73 2.03
CA LEU A 43 -11.86 -8.55 1.27
C LEU A 43 -10.37 -8.22 1.54
N ALA A 44 -9.57 -9.19 1.95
CA ALA A 44 -8.10 -9.11 1.98
C ALA A 44 -7.47 -9.09 0.57
N ALA A 45 -8.26 -8.80 -0.47
CA ALA A 45 -7.75 -8.43 -1.77
C ALA A 45 -7.31 -6.96 -1.72
N VAL A 46 -6.03 -6.80 -1.41
CA VAL A 46 -5.13 -5.72 -1.85
C VAL A 46 -5.86 -4.63 -2.65
N VAL A 47 -5.92 -3.43 -2.08
CA VAL A 47 -6.14 -2.19 -2.84
C VAL A 47 -4.99 -2.08 -3.84
N ARG A 48 -5.10 -2.76 -4.99
CA ARG A 48 -4.34 -2.46 -6.19
C ARG A 48 -4.94 -1.16 -6.71
N ARG A 49 -4.50 -0.05 -6.11
CA ARG A 49 -4.55 1.24 -6.78
C ARG A 49 -3.88 1.01 -8.14
N ARG A 50 -4.64 1.21 -9.22
CA ARG A 50 -4.14 1.26 -10.59
C ARG A 50 -2.96 2.23 -10.63
N ALA A 51 -1.75 1.70 -10.50
CA ALA A 51 -0.58 2.31 -11.10
C ALA A 51 -0.76 2.09 -12.61
N ALA A 52 -0.70 3.18 -13.34
CA ALA A 52 -0.77 3.17 -14.79
C ALA A 52 0.29 2.21 -15.37
N SER A 53 -0.16 1.43 -16.35
CA SER A 53 0.56 0.77 -17.43
C SER A 53 2.09 0.71 -17.35
N GLY A 54 2.64 -0.51 -17.31
CA GLY A 54 4.04 -0.76 -17.66
C GLY A 54 4.52 -2.17 -17.34
N CYS A 55 4.47 -3.05 -18.34
CA CYS A 55 5.22 -4.30 -18.49
C CYS A 55 4.96 -5.48 -17.54
N GLY A 56 4.26 -6.48 -18.10
CA GLY A 56 4.86 -7.81 -18.28
C GLY A 56 4.72 -8.81 -17.13
N ASN A 57 3.72 -9.68 -17.25
CA ASN A 57 3.71 -10.99 -16.59
C ASN A 57 5.01 -11.76 -16.91
N LYS A 58 5.68 -12.27 -15.89
CA LYS A 58 6.14 -13.65 -15.88
C LYS A 58 5.84 -14.27 -14.52
N GLU A 59 5.12 -15.38 -14.61
CA GLU A 59 4.95 -16.37 -13.56
C GLU A 59 6.32 -16.81 -13.04
N GLY A 60 6.46 -16.87 -11.73
CA GLY A 60 7.64 -17.42 -11.08
C GLY A 60 7.42 -17.41 -9.58
N HIS A 61 7.45 -18.60 -8.98
CA HIS A 61 7.62 -18.77 -7.54
C HIS A 61 8.86 -18.00 -7.08
N GLY A 62 8.63 -16.82 -6.50
CA GLY A 62 9.64 -16.03 -5.83
C GLY A 62 9.62 -16.33 -4.34
N THR A 63 10.61 -17.07 -3.87
CA THR A 63 10.88 -17.28 -2.44
C THR A 63 11.19 -15.93 -1.80
N GLY A 64 10.17 -15.33 -1.18
CA GLY A 64 10.22 -14.31 -0.14
C GLY A 64 11.51 -13.47 -0.06
N ALA A 65 11.63 -12.46 -0.92
CA ALA A 65 12.20 -11.14 -0.63
C ALA A 65 12.30 -10.36 -1.95
N ALA A 66 11.32 -9.50 -2.25
CA ALA A 66 11.45 -8.42 -3.22
C ALA A 66 12.30 -8.72 -4.49
N ASP A 67 12.01 -9.80 -5.23
CA ASP A 67 12.78 -10.23 -6.42
C ASP A 67 12.91 -9.16 -7.52
N TRP A 68 12.11 -8.10 -7.42
CA TRP A 68 12.09 -6.94 -8.30
C TRP A 68 13.25 -5.96 -8.08
N LEU A 69 14.05 -6.13 -7.02
CA LEU A 69 15.22 -5.30 -6.74
C LEU A 69 16.44 -6.19 -6.40
N PRO A 70 17.66 -5.85 -6.87
CA PRO A 70 18.84 -6.66 -6.58
C PRO A 70 19.21 -6.59 -5.08
N PRO A 71 19.60 -7.72 -4.44
CA PRO A 71 19.88 -7.76 -3.00
C PRO A 71 20.92 -6.73 -2.52
N GLU A 72 21.96 -6.49 -3.31
CA GLU A 72 23.02 -5.52 -2.99
C GLU A 72 22.49 -4.08 -2.95
N ARG A 73 21.48 -3.76 -3.77
CA ARG A 73 20.82 -2.44 -3.77
C ARG A 73 19.86 -2.29 -2.59
N HIS A 74 19.38 -3.39 -2.00
CA HIS A 74 18.47 -3.35 -0.84
C HIS A 74 19.18 -2.74 0.36
N ALA A 75 20.35 -3.28 0.70
CA ALA A 75 21.09 -2.88 1.90
C ALA A 75 21.44 -1.38 1.88
N ALA A 76 22.05 -0.90 0.80
CA ALA A 76 22.45 0.50 0.69
C ALA A 76 21.26 1.47 0.71
N ALA A 77 20.16 1.13 0.03
CA ALA A 77 18.97 1.98 -0.01
C ALA A 77 18.24 2.01 1.35
N ILE A 78 18.15 0.86 2.02
CA ILE A 78 17.56 0.75 3.37
C ILE A 78 18.42 1.52 4.39
N ASP A 79 19.75 1.45 4.28
CA ASP A 79 20.65 2.21 5.15
C ASP A 79 20.51 3.73 4.95
N ALA A 80 20.44 4.19 3.68
CA ALA A 80 20.19 5.59 3.38
C ALA A 80 18.83 6.05 3.95
N LEU A 81 17.79 5.22 3.84
CA LEU A 81 16.48 5.48 4.42
C LEU A 81 16.54 5.58 5.95
N ARG A 82 17.26 4.66 6.61
CA ARG A 82 17.46 4.64 8.07
C ARG A 82 18.19 5.88 8.56
N ASN A 83 19.22 6.32 7.85
CA ASN A 83 19.98 7.54 8.18
C ASN A 83 19.13 8.81 8.04
N ARG A 84 18.20 8.82 7.07
CA ARG A 84 17.30 9.98 6.86
C ARG A 84 16.15 10.03 7.86
N TYR A 85 15.65 8.87 8.30
CA TYR A 85 14.51 8.79 9.22
C TYR A 85 14.81 7.97 10.49
N PRO A 86 15.86 8.35 11.26
CA PRO A 86 16.36 7.53 12.36
C PRO A 86 15.31 7.32 13.45
N GLN A 87 14.46 8.31 13.73
CA GLN A 87 13.43 8.21 14.76
C GLN A 87 12.28 7.26 14.38
N LYS A 88 11.88 7.25 13.10
CA LYS A 88 10.80 6.38 12.61
C LYS A 88 11.28 4.94 12.44
N LEU A 89 12.55 4.76 12.08
CA LEU A 89 13.14 3.45 11.82
C LEU A 89 14.01 2.91 12.97
N ARG A 90 13.95 3.52 14.17
CA ARG A 90 14.71 3.08 15.35
C ARG A 90 14.45 1.63 15.78
N HIS A 91 13.29 1.08 15.41
CA HIS A 91 12.90 -0.30 15.71
C HIS A 91 13.24 -1.27 14.57
N LEU A 92 13.78 -0.78 13.44
CA LEU A 92 14.32 -1.60 12.37
C LEU A 92 15.72 -2.08 12.76
N ARG A 93 15.76 -3.19 13.48
CA ARG A 93 17.01 -3.86 13.84
C ARG A 93 17.52 -4.69 12.67
N ALA A 94 18.82 -5.04 12.68
CA ALA A 94 19.43 -5.81 11.59
C ALA A 94 18.77 -7.19 11.42
N ASP A 95 18.44 -7.86 12.51
CA ASP A 95 17.72 -9.14 12.57
C ASP A 95 16.26 -9.03 12.08
N ALA A 96 15.65 -7.85 12.13
CA ALA A 96 14.30 -7.65 11.60
C ALA A 96 14.26 -7.78 10.07
N LEU A 97 15.40 -7.61 9.38
CA LEU A 97 15.51 -7.79 7.93
C LEU A 97 15.61 -9.28 7.53
N ASP A 98 15.80 -10.19 8.49
CA ASP A 98 15.72 -11.63 8.23
C ASP A 98 14.26 -12.07 7.98
N LEU A 99 13.29 -11.22 8.33
CA LEU A 99 11.88 -11.41 8.00
C LEU A 99 11.60 -10.86 6.59
N PRO A 100 11.24 -11.72 5.61
CA PRO A 100 11.06 -11.30 4.21
C PRO A 100 10.10 -10.14 4.03
N GLU A 101 8.99 -10.14 4.77
CA GLU A 101 7.96 -9.10 4.69
C GLU A 101 8.47 -7.72 5.16
N ILE A 102 9.33 -7.71 6.19
CA ILE A 102 9.92 -6.47 6.70
C ILE A 102 11.00 -5.96 5.76
N ALA A 103 11.85 -6.86 5.24
CA ALA A 103 12.87 -6.51 4.26
C ALA A 103 12.26 -5.95 2.98
N GLU A 104 11.21 -6.57 2.46
CA GLU A 104 10.51 -6.12 1.26
C GLU A 104 9.85 -4.75 1.45
N GLN A 105 9.15 -4.54 2.58
CA GLN A 105 8.55 -3.22 2.86
C GLN A 105 9.60 -2.12 3.04
N ALA A 106 10.72 -2.42 3.71
CA ALA A 106 11.83 -1.49 3.85
C ALA A 106 12.45 -1.13 2.49
N ALA A 107 12.68 -2.13 1.64
CA ALA A 107 13.20 -1.94 0.28
C ALA A 107 12.24 -1.10 -0.59
N ALA A 108 10.93 -1.39 -0.55
CA ALA A 108 9.90 -0.64 -1.26
C ALA A 108 9.87 0.85 -0.84
N LEU A 109 9.94 1.13 0.46
CA LEU A 109 10.00 2.50 0.96
C LEU A 109 11.30 3.20 0.56
N ALA A 110 12.42 2.50 0.57
CA ALA A 110 13.70 3.07 0.15
C ALA A 110 13.69 3.48 -1.33
N VAL A 111 13.18 2.61 -2.21
CA VAL A 111 13.03 2.90 -3.64
C VAL A 111 12.04 4.03 -3.88
N TRP A 112 10.91 4.06 -3.17
CA TRP A 112 9.96 5.15 -3.29
C TRP A 112 10.59 6.49 -2.89
N ARG A 113 11.33 6.53 -1.78
CA ARG A 113 12.06 7.74 -1.37
C ARG A 113 13.04 8.22 -2.43
N GLU A 114 13.83 7.31 -2.98
CA GLU A 114 14.80 7.60 -4.03
C GLU A 114 14.11 8.12 -5.32
N ALA A 115 12.95 7.56 -5.68
CA ALA A 115 12.15 8.04 -6.81
C ALA A 115 11.66 9.48 -6.60
N ILE A 116 11.19 9.80 -5.40
CA ILE A 116 10.78 11.18 -5.08
C ILE A 116 11.98 12.13 -5.11
N ASP A 117 13.13 11.72 -4.55
CA ASP A 117 14.35 12.56 -4.54
C ASP A 117 14.89 12.85 -5.94
N ARG A 118 14.71 11.91 -6.88
CA ARG A 118 15.02 12.11 -8.31
C ARG A 118 14.01 13.00 -9.04
N GLY A 119 12.99 13.49 -8.36
CA GLY A 119 11.94 14.31 -8.99
C GLY A 119 11.02 13.50 -9.91
N ALA A 120 10.93 12.17 -9.76
CA ALA A 120 10.02 11.34 -10.55
C ALA A 120 8.53 11.72 -10.32
N HIS A 121 8.25 12.49 -9.26
CA HIS A 121 6.93 12.93 -8.88
C HIS A 121 6.93 14.44 -8.58
N ALA A 122 6.13 15.21 -9.31
CA ALA A 122 5.93 16.64 -9.07
C ALA A 122 4.74 16.94 -8.14
N ASP A 123 3.87 15.95 -7.87
CA ASP A 123 2.69 16.13 -7.02
C ASP A 123 3.08 16.07 -5.52
N PRO A 124 2.87 17.14 -4.72
CA PRO A 124 3.17 17.14 -3.28
C PRO A 124 2.37 16.12 -2.48
N ARG A 125 1.25 15.58 -3.00
CA ARG A 125 0.51 14.49 -2.36
C ARG A 125 1.32 13.20 -2.27
N ILE A 126 2.30 13.00 -3.15
CA ILE A 126 3.17 11.83 -3.12
C ILE A 126 4.08 11.87 -1.89
N GLU A 127 4.58 13.04 -1.50
CA GLU A 127 5.36 13.24 -0.27
C GLU A 127 4.52 12.90 0.98
N LEU A 128 3.26 13.35 1.01
CA LEU A 128 2.34 13.00 2.10
C LEU A 128 2.03 11.50 2.14
N ALA A 129 1.80 10.89 0.99
CA ALA A 129 1.54 9.46 0.88
C ALA A 129 2.74 8.62 1.34
N PHE A 130 3.95 9.04 0.99
CA PHE A 130 5.19 8.44 1.48
C PHE A 130 5.28 8.57 3.01
N GLY A 131 5.05 9.77 3.55
CA GLY A 131 5.06 10.03 4.99
C GLY A 131 4.09 9.12 5.78
N ASN A 132 2.87 8.93 5.26
CA ASN A 132 1.87 8.06 5.86
C ASN A 132 2.28 6.58 5.81
N SER A 133 2.87 6.16 4.71
CA SER A 133 3.35 4.77 4.53
C SER A 133 4.53 4.48 5.46
N LEU A 134 5.48 5.42 5.57
CA LEU A 134 6.59 5.32 6.50
C LEU A 134 6.13 5.29 7.96
N GLN A 135 5.11 6.06 8.32
CA GLN A 135 4.53 6.02 9.67
C GLN A 135 3.85 4.68 9.96
N SER A 136 3.12 4.13 8.99
CA SER A 136 2.47 2.83 9.13
C SER A 136 3.50 1.72 9.33
N PHE A 137 4.60 1.76 8.57
CA PHE A 137 5.72 0.84 8.74
C PHE A 137 6.42 0.98 10.09
N ALA A 138 6.64 2.21 10.58
CA ALA A 138 7.19 2.44 11.91
C ALA A 138 6.32 1.81 13.02
N ASN A 139 4.99 1.91 12.91
CA ASN A 139 4.05 1.31 13.86
C ASN A 139 4.10 -0.23 13.81
N LEU A 140 4.27 -0.81 12.61
CA LEU A 140 4.47 -2.24 12.44
C LEU A 140 5.73 -2.70 13.17
N LEU A 141 6.88 -2.04 12.92
CA LEU A 141 8.15 -2.35 13.56
C LEU A 141 8.07 -2.28 15.09
N GLN A 142 7.37 -1.28 15.62
CA GLN A 142 7.15 -1.15 17.07
C GLN A 142 6.32 -2.30 17.64
N THR A 143 5.31 -2.77 16.89
CA THR A 143 4.46 -3.90 17.29
C THR A 143 5.26 -5.21 17.29
N THR A 144 6.03 -5.45 16.23
CA THR A 144 6.88 -6.65 16.11
C THR A 144 7.97 -6.66 17.18
N SER A 145 8.63 -5.53 17.44
CA SER A 145 9.66 -5.42 18.49
C SER A 145 9.13 -5.73 19.90
N ARG A 146 7.84 -5.50 20.17
CA ARG A 146 7.22 -5.83 21.47
C ARG A 146 6.92 -7.32 21.64
N ARG A 147 6.74 -8.05 20.55
CA ARG A 147 6.44 -9.50 20.57
C ARG A 147 7.68 -10.37 20.79
N HIS A 148 8.87 -9.82 20.54
CA HIS A 148 10.16 -10.51 20.70
C HIS A 148 10.95 -10.08 21.96
N ARG A 149 10.27 -9.48 22.94
CA ARG A 149 10.79 -9.27 24.30
C ARG A 149 10.15 -10.29 25.24
#